data_AF-A0A6A6C6M1-F1
#
_entry.id   AF-A0A6A6C6M1-F1
#
_cell.length_a   1.000
_cell.length_b   1.000
_cell.length_c   1.000
_cell.angle_alpha   90.00
_cell.angle_beta   90.00
_cell.angle_gamma   90.00
#
_symmetry.space_group_name_H-M   'P 1'
#
loop_
_entity.id
_entity.type
_entity.pdbx_description
1 polymer ?
#
loop_
_entity_poly.entity_id
_entity_poly.type
_entity_poly.pdbx_seq_one_letter_code
_entity_poly.pdbx_strand_id
1 'polypeptide(L)'
;MLLLSYEAFGVPPTGFDLGRSFVRSDIVSPSVLAGIRILISIYIFTTIVVAYAWQAGHHARQSLGDVNIDPYIIVTGREMIGKTFSYFTFLTWWSMGFYFAIAGFHTIYHARRRQPYLHRWPKYLQLLHSLFYSTVISFPFLVTIAYWGSLWGRVWIKQRYVEWLNLSVHALNSVFALEEIMLPATSPPPPTHLSVVLLILSVYLGLAYLTKATQGWYVYEWMNPAHGNASIVLHVFIYAAVMIAIFVAVWGGIWLRKRLTNRPRKLPSTPQRIASDTSQETAVKKGQELILTKSWRIQWSFEVQHHIRPKNGDMI
;
A
#
# COMPACT_ATOMS: atom_id res chain seq x y z
N MET A 1 7.20 2.53 26.49
CA MET A 1 6.65 2.54 25.12
C MET A 1 5.21 2.04 25.17
N LEU A 2 4.25 2.81 24.65
CA LEU A 2 2.86 2.36 24.53
C LEU A 2 2.77 1.34 23.39
N LEU A 3 2.43 0.09 23.72
CA LEU A 3 2.31 -1.03 22.77
C LEU A 3 1.25 -0.79 21.68
N LEU A 4 0.30 0.11 21.93
CA LEU A 4 -0.79 0.50 21.01
C LEU A 4 -0.65 1.96 20.56
N SER A 5 0.50 2.33 20.01
CA SER A 5 0.77 3.68 19.49
C SER A 5 1.06 3.65 18.00
N TYR A 6 0.76 4.74 17.29
CA TYR A 6 1.11 4.93 15.88
C TYR A 6 2.60 4.65 15.61
N GLU A 7 3.47 5.08 16.51
CA GLU A 7 4.92 4.89 16.41
C GLU A 7 5.31 3.41 16.47
N ALA A 8 4.71 2.63 17.37
CA ALA A 8 4.94 1.19 17.48
C ALA A 8 4.57 0.44 16.19
N PHE A 9 3.66 0.99 15.38
CA PHE A 9 3.25 0.47 14.08
C PHE A 9 3.82 1.27 12.89
N GLY A 10 4.94 1.97 13.09
CA GLY A 10 5.71 2.57 12.00
C GLY A 10 5.22 3.93 11.48
N VAL A 11 4.39 4.63 12.25
CA VAL A 11 3.95 6.01 11.96
C VAL A 11 4.50 6.96 13.04
N PRO A 12 5.75 7.42 12.92
CA PRO A 12 6.37 8.26 13.95
C PRO A 12 5.78 9.67 13.98
N PRO A 13 5.93 10.40 15.11
CA PRO A 13 5.48 11.80 15.21
C PRO A 13 6.10 12.73 14.15
N THR A 14 7.31 12.40 13.68
CA THR A 14 8.07 13.17 12.67
C THR A 14 7.49 13.10 11.26
N GLY A 15 6.57 12.17 11.00
CA GLY A 15 5.88 12.02 9.72
C GLY A 15 6.02 10.63 9.10
N PHE A 16 5.00 10.24 8.36
CA PHE A 16 4.95 8.94 7.68
C PHE A 16 5.81 8.92 6.42
N ASP A 17 6.65 7.89 6.27
CA ASP A 17 7.42 7.61 5.05
C ASP A 17 8.13 8.85 4.44
N LEU A 18 8.95 9.55 5.22
CA LEU A 18 9.67 10.75 4.76
C LEU A 18 10.55 10.47 3.51
N GLY A 19 11.06 9.24 3.39
CA GLY A 19 11.83 8.77 2.24
C GLY A 19 11.02 8.52 0.96
N ARG A 20 9.68 8.57 1.04
CA ARG A 20 8.75 8.32 -0.08
C ARG A 20 8.93 6.91 -0.65
N SER A 21 9.25 5.98 0.22
CA SER A 21 9.68 4.62 -0.10
C SER A 21 8.59 3.78 -0.73
N PHE A 22 7.31 4.05 -0.44
CA PHE A 22 6.17 3.35 -1.06
C PHE A 22 5.99 3.68 -2.55
N VAL A 23 6.45 4.85 -3.01
CA VAL A 23 6.21 5.37 -4.38
C VAL A 23 7.50 5.52 -5.19
N ARG A 24 8.63 5.07 -4.65
CA ARG A 24 9.93 5.06 -5.31
C ARG A 24 10.47 3.65 -5.38
N SER A 25 11.44 3.46 -6.28
CA SER A 25 12.31 2.31 -6.37
C SER A 25 13.75 2.79 -6.51
N ASP A 26 14.69 1.96 -6.07
CA ASP A 26 16.13 2.18 -6.33
C ASP A 26 16.61 1.43 -7.59
N ILE A 27 15.74 0.63 -8.21
CA ILE A 27 16.02 -0.19 -9.40
C ILE A 27 15.38 0.42 -10.65
N VAL A 28 14.12 0.85 -10.55
CA VAL A 28 13.34 1.41 -11.67
C VAL A 28 12.86 2.82 -11.39
N SER A 29 12.50 3.57 -12.44
CA SER A 29 11.91 4.90 -12.27
C SER A 29 10.49 4.81 -11.66
N PRO A 30 9.99 5.85 -10.97
CA PRO A 30 8.62 5.87 -10.45
C PRO A 30 7.56 5.62 -11.54
N SER A 31 7.77 6.10 -12.77
CA SER A 31 6.83 5.85 -13.88
C SER A 31 6.77 4.38 -14.28
N VAL A 32 7.91 3.68 -14.28
CA VAL A 32 7.96 2.24 -14.57
C VAL A 32 7.32 1.43 -13.44
N LEU A 33 7.63 1.76 -12.19
CA LEU A 33 7.00 1.13 -11.02
C LEU A 33 5.47 1.30 -11.05
N ALA A 34 4.99 2.51 -11.37
CA ALA A 34 3.57 2.77 -11.55
C ALA A 34 2.96 1.88 -12.65
N GLY A 35 3.61 1.80 -13.82
CA GLY A 35 3.17 0.98 -14.94
C GLY A 35 3.01 -0.49 -14.55
N ILE A 36 4.03 -1.06 -13.89
CA ILE A 36 4.02 -2.45 -13.42
C ILE A 36 2.83 -2.69 -12.47
N ARG A 37 2.66 -1.84 -11.45
CA ARG A 37 1.55 -1.97 -10.49
C ARG A 37 0.18 -1.89 -11.16
N ILE A 38 -0.01 -0.95 -12.09
CA ILE A 38 -1.28 -0.84 -12.82
C ILE A 38 -1.52 -2.06 -13.72
N LEU A 39 -0.49 -2.57 -14.41
CA LEU A 39 -0.61 -3.78 -15.22
C LEU A 39 -0.99 -5.01 -14.38
N ILE A 40 -0.37 -5.18 -13.21
CA ILE A 40 -0.73 -6.25 -12.25
C ILE A 40 -2.18 -6.10 -11.80
N SER A 41 -2.60 -4.89 -11.42
CA SER A 41 -3.98 -4.62 -11.00
C SER A 41 -5.00 -4.97 -12.11
N ILE A 42 -4.72 -4.54 -13.35
CA ILE A 42 -5.56 -4.85 -14.51
C ILE A 42 -5.62 -6.37 -14.74
N TYR A 43 -4.49 -7.07 -14.66
CA TYR A 43 -4.45 -8.53 -14.80
C TYR A 43 -5.32 -9.23 -13.75
N ILE A 44 -5.22 -8.82 -12.48
CA ILE A 44 -5.99 -9.38 -11.37
C ILE A 44 -7.50 -9.20 -11.62
N PHE A 45 -7.94 -7.98 -11.92
CA PHE A 45 -9.36 -7.71 -12.18
C PHE A 45 -9.85 -8.41 -13.46
N THR A 46 -9.03 -8.47 -14.50
CA THR A 46 -9.35 -9.23 -15.72
C THR A 46 -9.51 -10.72 -15.40
N THR A 47 -8.62 -11.29 -14.59
CA THR A 47 -8.71 -12.69 -14.16
C THR A 47 -10.04 -12.95 -13.45
N ILE A 48 -10.46 -12.06 -12.55
CA ILE A 48 -11.74 -12.18 -11.83
C ILE A 48 -12.92 -12.13 -12.80
N VAL A 49 -12.97 -11.11 -13.68
CA VAL A 49 -14.07 -10.93 -14.64
C VAL A 49 -14.17 -12.12 -15.58
N VAL A 50 -13.05 -12.57 -16.13
CA VAL A 50 -12.99 -13.73 -17.04
C VAL A 50 -13.40 -15.00 -16.31
N ALA A 51 -12.93 -15.22 -15.08
CA ALA A 51 -13.32 -16.37 -14.27
C ALA A 51 -14.82 -16.41 -14.03
N TYR A 52 -15.41 -15.30 -13.58
CA TYR A 52 -16.85 -15.23 -13.30
C TYR A 52 -17.68 -15.36 -14.56
N ALA A 53 -17.30 -14.70 -15.65
CA ALA A 53 -18.00 -14.78 -16.93
C ALA A 53 -17.97 -16.21 -17.49
N TRP A 54 -16.82 -16.88 -17.43
CA TRP A 54 -16.69 -18.26 -17.90
C TRP A 54 -17.53 -19.21 -17.04
N GLN A 55 -17.43 -19.08 -15.71
CA GLN A 55 -18.08 -19.98 -14.76
C GLN A 55 -19.60 -19.76 -14.65
N ALA A 56 -20.13 -18.64 -15.17
CA ALA A 56 -21.57 -18.41 -15.29
C ALA A 56 -22.28 -19.40 -16.22
N GLY A 57 -21.55 -20.02 -17.16
CA GLY A 57 -22.07 -20.98 -18.13
C GLY A 57 -21.31 -22.30 -18.23
N HIS A 58 -20.24 -22.49 -17.45
CA HIS A 58 -19.39 -23.68 -17.51
C HIS A 58 -19.08 -24.23 -16.12
N HIS A 59 -18.72 -25.53 -16.09
CA HIS A 59 -18.27 -26.20 -14.87
C HIS A 59 -16.76 -26.40 -14.88
N ALA A 60 -16.10 -25.98 -13.82
CA ALA A 60 -14.70 -26.26 -13.53
C ALA A 60 -14.59 -27.55 -12.71
N ARG A 61 -13.73 -28.46 -13.14
CA ARG A 61 -13.39 -29.68 -12.41
C ARG A 61 -12.01 -29.50 -11.81
N GLN A 62 -11.91 -29.54 -10.49
CA GLN A 62 -10.64 -29.37 -9.77
C GLN A 62 -10.33 -30.63 -8.97
N SER A 63 -9.07 -31.07 -9.03
CA SER A 63 -8.55 -32.12 -8.14
C SER A 63 -7.97 -31.44 -6.90
N LEU A 64 -8.60 -31.72 -5.77
CA LEU A 64 -8.18 -31.25 -4.45
C LEU A 64 -7.78 -32.44 -3.58
N GLY A 65 -7.08 -32.16 -2.49
CA GLY A 65 -6.74 -33.11 -1.45
C GLY A 65 -6.35 -32.38 -0.18
N ASP A 66 -5.79 -33.12 0.78
CA ASP A 66 -5.09 -32.54 1.92
C ASP A 66 -4.10 -33.56 2.50
N VAL A 67 -3.26 -33.14 3.46
CA VAL A 67 -2.18 -33.97 4.06
C VAL A 67 -2.67 -35.31 4.60
N ASN A 68 -3.94 -35.41 5.00
CA ASN A 68 -4.56 -36.64 5.51
C ASN A 68 -5.87 -37.00 4.80
N ILE A 69 -6.06 -36.51 3.57
CA ILE A 69 -7.31 -36.66 2.83
C ILE A 69 -7.00 -37.06 1.40
N ASP A 70 -7.52 -38.23 0.99
CA ASP A 70 -7.31 -38.74 -0.36
C ASP A 70 -7.79 -37.74 -1.41
N PRO A 71 -7.10 -37.64 -2.57
CA PRO A 71 -7.51 -36.71 -3.61
C PRO A 71 -8.94 -36.95 -4.07
N TYR A 72 -9.71 -35.87 -4.19
CA TYR A 72 -11.09 -35.88 -4.65
C TYR A 72 -11.31 -34.84 -5.73
N ILE A 73 -12.38 -35.03 -6.51
CA ILE A 73 -12.75 -34.09 -7.57
C ILE A 73 -13.94 -33.26 -7.12
N ILE A 74 -13.78 -31.95 -7.13
CA ILE A 74 -14.89 -31.02 -7.02
C ILE A 74 -15.29 -30.50 -8.39
N VAL A 75 -16.59 -30.35 -8.59
CA VAL A 75 -17.16 -29.72 -9.77
C VAL A 75 -17.85 -28.44 -9.31
N THR A 76 -17.43 -27.31 -9.88
CA THR A 76 -17.94 -25.99 -9.50
C THR A 76 -18.46 -25.25 -10.73
N GLY A 77 -19.66 -24.70 -10.66
CA GLY A 77 -20.29 -23.88 -11.68
C GLY A 77 -20.61 -22.47 -11.15
N ARG A 78 -21.71 -21.90 -11.65
CA ARG A 78 -22.16 -20.53 -11.34
C ARG A 78 -22.24 -20.22 -9.85
N GLU A 79 -22.58 -21.20 -9.02
CA GLU A 79 -22.68 -21.06 -7.57
C GLU A 79 -21.36 -20.65 -6.91
N MET A 80 -20.21 -20.96 -7.54
CA MET A 80 -18.92 -20.55 -7.01
C MET A 80 -18.70 -19.03 -7.04
N ILE A 81 -19.37 -18.31 -7.94
CA ILE A 81 -19.26 -16.85 -8.04
C ILE A 81 -19.66 -16.19 -6.71
N GLY A 82 -20.75 -16.67 -6.09
CA GLY A 82 -21.24 -16.16 -4.80
C GLY A 82 -20.44 -16.67 -3.59
N LYS A 83 -19.58 -17.67 -3.78
CA LYS A 83 -18.79 -18.31 -2.70
C LYS A 83 -17.34 -17.86 -2.67
N THR A 84 -16.86 -17.08 -3.65
CA THR A 84 -15.44 -16.72 -3.76
C THR A 84 -14.92 -16.01 -2.51
N PHE A 85 -15.72 -15.13 -1.90
CA PHE A 85 -15.33 -14.42 -0.67
C PHE A 85 -15.18 -15.31 0.57
N SER A 86 -15.61 -16.57 0.53
CA SER A 86 -15.32 -17.55 1.59
C SER A 86 -13.87 -18.08 1.51
N TYR A 87 -13.26 -18.02 0.34
CA TYR A 87 -11.91 -18.55 0.10
C TYR A 87 -10.84 -17.48 0.31
N PHE A 88 -9.83 -17.80 1.13
CA PHE A 88 -8.71 -16.90 1.42
C PHE A 88 -7.95 -16.49 0.17
N THR A 89 -7.82 -17.42 -0.78
CA THR A 89 -7.21 -17.20 -2.09
C THR A 89 -7.84 -16.02 -2.82
N PHE A 90 -9.17 -16.00 -2.93
CA PHE A 90 -9.88 -14.94 -3.63
C PHE A 90 -9.91 -13.64 -2.84
N LEU A 91 -10.00 -13.70 -1.50
CA LEU A 91 -9.83 -12.52 -0.64
C LEU A 91 -8.46 -11.87 -0.87
N THR A 92 -7.40 -12.67 -0.89
CA THR A 92 -6.03 -12.21 -1.16
C THR A 92 -5.88 -11.67 -2.58
N TRP A 93 -6.49 -12.33 -3.56
CA TRP A 93 -6.47 -11.89 -4.97
C TRP A 93 -7.15 -10.53 -5.17
N TRP A 94 -8.37 -10.35 -4.66
CA TRP A 94 -9.08 -9.06 -4.67
C TRP A 94 -8.29 -7.98 -3.93
N SER A 95 -7.78 -8.32 -2.75
CA SER A 95 -6.96 -7.45 -1.91
C SER A 95 -5.74 -6.93 -2.66
N MET A 96 -4.97 -7.80 -3.32
CA MET A 96 -3.85 -7.37 -4.19
C MET A 96 -4.32 -6.48 -5.34
N GLY A 97 -5.43 -6.80 -6.01
CA GLY A 97 -5.95 -5.98 -7.11
C GLY A 97 -6.19 -4.53 -6.70
N PHE A 98 -6.84 -4.32 -5.56
CA PHE A 98 -7.05 -2.99 -4.98
C PHE A 98 -5.76 -2.35 -4.48
N TYR A 99 -4.88 -3.11 -3.81
CA TYR A 99 -3.58 -2.61 -3.37
C TYR A 99 -2.78 -2.04 -4.54
N PHE A 100 -2.62 -2.82 -5.61
CA PHE A 100 -1.85 -2.44 -6.79
C PHE A 100 -2.46 -1.24 -7.52
N ALA A 101 -3.79 -1.13 -7.56
CA ALA A 101 -4.47 0.05 -8.10
C ALA A 101 -4.11 1.32 -7.29
N ILE A 102 -4.24 1.25 -5.96
CA ILE A 102 -3.98 2.38 -5.05
C ILE A 102 -2.49 2.75 -5.04
N ALA A 103 -1.61 1.75 -4.93
CA ALA A 103 -0.16 1.95 -4.97
C ALA A 103 0.28 2.52 -6.33
N GLY A 104 -0.27 2.01 -7.44
CA GLY A 104 -0.06 2.54 -8.78
C GLY A 104 -0.49 4.02 -8.87
N PHE A 105 -1.70 4.35 -8.40
CA PHE A 105 -2.19 5.74 -8.35
C PHE A 105 -1.26 6.67 -7.56
N HIS A 106 -0.86 6.28 -6.34
CA HIS A 106 0.07 7.07 -5.52
C HIS A 106 1.42 7.27 -6.22
N THR A 107 1.89 6.25 -6.94
CA THR A 107 3.15 6.30 -7.69
C THR A 107 3.05 7.22 -8.90
N ILE A 108 1.94 7.18 -9.66
CA ILE A 108 1.66 8.11 -10.77
C ILE A 108 1.61 9.55 -10.26
N TYR A 109 0.88 9.77 -9.15
CA TYR A 109 0.78 11.09 -8.54
C TYR A 109 2.16 11.60 -8.14
N HIS A 110 2.99 10.75 -7.53
CA HIS A 110 4.37 11.09 -7.17
C HIS A 110 5.23 11.40 -8.40
N ALA A 111 5.15 10.59 -9.45
CA ALA A 111 5.92 10.78 -10.69
C ALA A 111 5.62 12.15 -11.33
N ARG A 112 4.35 12.60 -11.29
CA ARG A 112 3.91 13.88 -11.86
C ARG A 112 4.16 15.08 -10.95
N ARG A 113 3.92 14.95 -9.64
CA ARG A 113 3.90 16.09 -8.69
C ARG A 113 5.13 16.15 -7.80
N ARG A 114 6.03 15.16 -7.86
CA ARG A 114 7.21 15.02 -6.98
C ARG A 114 6.85 15.03 -5.48
N GLN A 115 5.60 14.70 -5.12
CA GLN A 115 5.10 14.59 -3.75
C GLN A 115 4.20 13.35 -3.63
N PRO A 116 4.34 12.53 -2.57
CA PRO A 116 3.46 11.39 -2.36
C PRO A 116 2.11 11.85 -1.79
N TYR A 117 1.01 11.41 -2.42
CA TYR A 117 -0.34 11.78 -1.97
C TYR A 117 -0.66 11.26 -0.56
N LEU A 118 -0.09 10.10 -0.21
CA LEU A 118 -0.27 9.44 1.08
C LEU A 118 0.16 10.30 2.28
N HIS A 119 1.09 11.24 2.12
CA HIS A 119 1.49 12.17 3.18
C HIS A 119 0.38 13.14 3.60
N ARG A 120 -0.62 13.36 2.74
CA ARG A 120 -1.77 14.23 3.03
C ARG A 120 -2.90 13.50 3.75
N TRP A 121 -2.83 12.17 3.84
CA TRP A 121 -3.85 11.37 4.49
C TRP A 121 -3.75 11.49 6.01
N PRO A 122 -4.87 11.35 6.73
CA PRO A 122 -4.84 11.17 8.18
C PRO A 122 -3.95 10.00 8.60
N LYS A 123 -3.34 10.08 9.78
CA LYS A 123 -2.39 9.07 10.30
C LYS A 123 -2.95 7.65 10.32
N TYR A 124 -4.24 7.48 10.60
CA TYR A 124 -4.88 6.15 10.58
C TYR A 124 -4.92 5.53 9.18
N LEU A 125 -5.16 6.31 8.12
CA LEU A 125 -5.12 5.79 6.75
C LEU A 125 -3.69 5.51 6.30
N GLN A 126 -2.70 6.27 6.77
CA GLN A 126 -1.28 5.98 6.54
C GLN A 126 -0.87 4.66 7.18
N LEU A 127 -1.27 4.45 8.45
CA LEU A 127 -1.08 3.19 9.14
C LEU A 127 -1.77 2.04 8.41
N LEU A 128 -3.04 2.20 8.02
CA LEU A 128 -3.78 1.17 7.29
C LEU A 128 -3.11 0.83 5.95
N HIS A 129 -2.57 1.82 5.23
CA HIS A 129 -1.79 1.55 4.00
C HIS A 129 -0.53 0.72 4.28
N SER A 130 0.19 1.03 5.37
CA SER A 130 1.38 0.29 5.81
C SER A 130 1.05 -1.15 6.23
N LEU A 131 -0.06 -1.34 6.95
CA LEU A 131 -0.57 -2.66 7.33
C LEU A 131 -1.03 -3.45 6.10
N PHE A 132 -1.74 -2.80 5.18
CA PHE A 132 -2.18 -3.40 3.92
C PHE A 132 -0.99 -3.89 3.10
N TYR A 133 0.06 -3.07 2.98
CA TYR A 133 1.32 -3.50 2.38
C TYR A 133 1.87 -4.78 3.03
N SER A 134 1.91 -4.86 4.36
CA SER A 134 2.36 -6.07 5.07
C SER A 134 1.53 -7.32 4.75
N THR A 135 0.22 -7.18 4.57
CA THR A 135 -0.61 -8.31 4.13
C THR A 135 -0.28 -8.75 2.70
N VAL A 136 -0.04 -7.80 1.79
CA VAL A 136 0.24 -8.06 0.36
C VAL A 136 1.60 -8.73 0.15
N ILE A 137 2.61 -8.38 0.95
CA ILE A 137 3.92 -9.04 0.85
C ILE A 137 3.97 -10.37 1.61
N SER A 138 2.92 -10.77 2.35
CA SER A 138 2.96 -11.95 3.21
C SER A 138 1.91 -13.01 2.85
N PHE A 139 0.62 -12.68 2.82
CA PHE A 139 -0.46 -13.64 2.58
C PHE A 139 -0.39 -14.37 1.23
N PRO A 140 0.05 -13.75 0.12
CA PRO A 140 0.13 -14.46 -1.15
C PRO A 140 1.09 -15.66 -1.13
N PHE A 141 2.13 -15.64 -0.30
CA PHE A 141 2.99 -16.82 -0.10
C PHE A 141 2.28 -17.94 0.66
N LEU A 142 1.46 -17.59 1.66
CA LEU A 142 0.65 -18.58 2.36
C LEU A 142 -0.35 -19.24 1.41
N VAL A 143 -1.02 -18.46 0.55
CA VAL A 143 -1.92 -18.98 -0.49
C VAL A 143 -1.20 -19.96 -1.42
N THR A 144 -0.03 -19.55 -1.92
CA THR A 144 0.76 -20.37 -2.84
C THR A 144 1.20 -21.68 -2.18
N ILE A 145 1.76 -21.62 -0.97
CA ILE A 145 2.24 -22.79 -0.23
C ILE A 145 1.08 -23.70 0.16
N ALA A 146 -0.02 -23.15 0.68
CA ALA A 146 -1.19 -23.95 1.08
C ALA A 146 -1.78 -24.69 -0.13
N TYR A 147 -1.92 -24.01 -1.27
CA TYR A 147 -2.45 -24.66 -2.47
C TYR A 147 -1.53 -25.76 -3.00
N TRP A 148 -0.27 -25.43 -3.31
CA TRP A 148 0.64 -26.38 -3.96
C TRP A 148 1.22 -27.44 -3.01
N GLY A 149 1.30 -27.11 -1.71
CA GLY A 149 1.85 -27.99 -0.68
C GLY A 149 0.83 -28.91 -0.02
N SER A 150 -0.43 -28.48 0.11
CA SER A 150 -1.49 -29.24 0.80
C SER A 150 -2.71 -29.50 -0.09
N LEU A 151 -3.33 -28.47 -0.67
CA LEU A 151 -4.66 -28.61 -1.28
C LEU A 151 -4.66 -29.23 -2.69
N TRP A 152 -3.56 -29.17 -3.44
CA TRP A 152 -3.50 -29.68 -4.80
C TRP A 152 -3.49 -31.21 -4.82
N GLY A 153 -4.50 -31.83 -5.42
CA GLY A 153 -4.66 -33.28 -5.48
C GLY A 153 -3.64 -34.03 -6.37
N ARG A 154 -2.58 -33.35 -6.83
CA ARG A 154 -1.46 -33.89 -7.63
C ARG A 154 -1.86 -34.53 -8.97
N VAL A 155 -3.10 -34.34 -9.40
CA VAL A 155 -3.61 -34.82 -10.69
C VAL A 155 -4.09 -33.62 -11.51
N TRP A 156 -3.50 -33.44 -12.68
CA TRP A 156 -3.97 -32.44 -13.64
C TRP A 156 -5.20 -32.96 -14.38
N ILE A 157 -6.34 -32.31 -14.16
CA ILE A 157 -7.52 -32.48 -15.00
C ILE A 157 -7.29 -31.63 -16.24
N LYS A 158 -7.39 -32.25 -17.43
CA LYS A 158 -7.18 -31.59 -18.73
C LYS A 158 -8.29 -30.58 -19.03
N GLN A 159 -8.25 -29.44 -18.36
CA GLN A 159 -9.17 -28.33 -18.53
C GLN A 159 -8.38 -27.03 -18.46
N ARG A 160 -8.10 -26.45 -19.64
CA ARG A 160 -7.23 -25.26 -19.78
C ARG A 160 -7.65 -24.08 -18.90
N TYR A 161 -8.96 -23.89 -18.70
CA TYR A 161 -9.49 -22.88 -17.79
C TYR A 161 -9.01 -23.08 -16.35
N VAL A 162 -9.09 -24.31 -15.84
CA VAL A 162 -8.69 -24.65 -14.46
C VAL A 162 -7.19 -24.49 -14.29
N GLU A 163 -6.41 -24.94 -15.27
CA GLU A 163 -4.96 -24.74 -15.29
C GLU A 163 -4.58 -23.25 -15.21
N TRP A 164 -5.16 -22.44 -16.10
CA TRP A 164 -4.93 -20.99 -16.12
C TRP A 164 -5.39 -20.32 -14.82
N LEU A 165 -6.57 -20.68 -14.30
CA LEU A 165 -7.10 -20.10 -13.08
C LEU A 165 -6.19 -20.43 -11.90
N ASN A 166 -5.79 -21.70 -11.75
CA ASN A 166 -4.92 -22.12 -10.65
C ASN A 166 -3.55 -21.45 -10.72
N LEU A 167 -2.95 -21.34 -11.91
CA LEU A 167 -1.71 -20.58 -12.09
C LEU A 167 -1.90 -19.11 -11.72
N SER A 168 -3.01 -18.51 -12.11
CA SER A 168 -3.29 -17.11 -11.79
C SER A 168 -3.48 -16.90 -10.29
N VAL A 169 -4.49 -17.53 -9.70
CA VAL A 169 -4.88 -17.25 -8.31
C VAL A 169 -4.05 -18.01 -7.27
N HIS A 170 -3.20 -18.97 -7.65
CA HIS A 170 -2.31 -19.63 -6.68
C HIS A 170 -0.83 -19.38 -6.95
N ALA A 171 -0.35 -19.39 -8.20
CA ALA A 171 1.08 -19.16 -8.45
C ALA A 171 1.43 -17.66 -8.58
N LEU A 172 0.66 -16.89 -9.36
CA LEU A 172 0.96 -15.46 -9.56
C LEU A 172 0.71 -14.63 -8.30
N ASN A 173 0.02 -15.16 -7.28
CA ASN A 173 -0.05 -14.56 -5.95
C ASN A 173 1.34 -14.21 -5.41
N SER A 174 2.21 -15.20 -5.27
CA SER A 174 3.57 -14.96 -4.80
C SER A 174 4.42 -14.16 -5.77
N VAL A 175 4.21 -14.29 -7.08
CA VAL A 175 4.96 -13.51 -8.07
C VAL A 175 4.66 -12.01 -7.93
N PHE A 176 3.41 -11.64 -7.73
CA PHE A 176 3.02 -10.25 -7.52
C PHE A 176 3.48 -9.73 -6.14
N ALA A 177 3.43 -10.55 -5.10
CA ALA A 177 4.03 -10.18 -3.81
C ALA A 177 5.55 -9.95 -3.91
N LEU A 178 6.26 -10.76 -4.71
CA LEU A 178 7.69 -10.58 -4.96
C LEU A 178 8.00 -9.25 -5.63
N GLU A 179 7.12 -8.73 -6.49
CA GLU A 179 7.31 -7.40 -7.10
C GLU A 179 7.41 -6.32 -6.01
N GLU A 180 6.50 -6.31 -5.04
CA GLU A 180 6.51 -5.35 -3.93
C GLU A 180 7.69 -5.57 -2.95
N ILE A 181 8.21 -6.80 -2.89
CA ILE A 181 9.42 -7.13 -2.13
C ILE A 181 10.69 -6.73 -2.87
N MET A 182 10.70 -6.66 -4.20
CA MET A 182 11.92 -6.43 -4.98
C MET A 182 12.06 -5.01 -5.52
N LEU A 183 10.98 -4.36 -5.95
CA LEU A 183 11.06 -3.08 -6.66
C LEU A 183 10.94 -1.85 -5.75
N PRO A 184 9.93 -1.70 -4.88
CA PRO A 184 9.76 -0.49 -4.07
C PRO A 184 10.96 -0.24 -3.14
N ALA A 185 11.20 1.02 -2.78
CA ALA A 185 12.30 1.39 -1.86
C ALA A 185 11.90 1.23 -0.37
N THR A 186 10.79 0.52 -0.10
CA THR A 186 10.20 0.32 1.23
C THR A 186 11.23 -0.22 2.24
N SER A 187 11.03 0.09 3.52
CA SER A 187 11.79 -0.57 4.58
C SER A 187 11.08 -1.85 5.00
N PRO A 188 11.78 -2.80 5.66
CA PRO A 188 11.11 -3.95 6.26
C PRO A 188 9.95 -3.48 7.17
N PRO A 189 8.80 -4.16 7.14
CA PRO A 189 7.67 -3.76 7.97
C PRO A 189 8.03 -3.83 9.46
N PRO A 190 7.44 -2.98 10.32
CA PRO A 190 7.58 -3.10 11.76
C PRO A 190 7.19 -4.52 12.23
N PRO A 191 7.95 -5.16 13.13
CA PRO A 191 7.59 -6.49 13.65
C PRO A 191 6.20 -6.56 14.28
N THR A 192 5.69 -5.45 14.81
CA THR A 192 4.31 -5.34 15.33
C THR A 192 3.24 -5.65 14.29
N HIS A 193 3.52 -5.46 13.00
CA HIS A 193 2.59 -5.80 11.92
C HIS A 193 2.27 -7.30 11.88
N LEU A 194 3.18 -8.17 12.37
CA LEU A 194 2.93 -9.61 12.47
C LEU A 194 1.69 -9.90 13.32
N SER A 195 1.47 -9.14 14.40
CA SER A 195 0.27 -9.30 15.24
C SER A 195 -1.03 -9.04 14.46
N VAL A 196 -1.03 -8.05 13.56
CA VAL A 196 -2.17 -7.72 12.72
C VAL A 196 -2.35 -8.75 11.60
N VAL A 197 -1.25 -9.22 11.00
CA VAL A 197 -1.26 -10.30 10.01
C VAL A 197 -1.87 -11.58 10.60
N LEU A 198 -1.46 -11.98 11.80
CA LEU A 198 -2.01 -13.13 12.51
C LEU A 198 -3.47 -12.89 12.94
N LEU A 199 -3.82 -11.68 13.39
CA LEU A 199 -5.19 -11.33 13.73
C LEU A 199 -6.13 -11.48 12.51
N ILE A 200 -5.74 -10.97 11.34
CA ILE A 200 -6.53 -11.10 10.11
C ILE A 200 -6.70 -12.57 9.74
N LEU A 201 -5.65 -13.39 9.85
CA LEU A 201 -5.73 -14.83 9.60
C LEU A 201 -6.70 -15.54 10.56
N SER A 202 -6.69 -15.16 11.84
CA SER A 202 -7.63 -15.67 12.84
C SER A 202 -9.07 -15.24 12.57
N VAL A 203 -9.29 -13.98 12.17
CA VAL A 203 -10.62 -13.50 11.76
C VAL A 203 -11.11 -14.23 10.51
N TYR A 204 -10.22 -14.52 9.57
CA TYR A 204 -10.55 -15.32 8.40
C TYR A 204 -10.99 -16.75 8.78
N LEU A 205 -10.33 -17.39 9.75
CA LEU A 205 -10.77 -18.69 10.26
C LEU A 205 -12.22 -18.62 10.79
N GLY A 206 -12.56 -17.55 11.50
CA GLY A 206 -13.93 -17.26 11.92
C GLY A 206 -14.90 -17.11 10.74
N LEU A 207 -14.51 -16.37 9.70
CA LEU A 207 -15.31 -16.23 8.46
C LEU A 207 -15.54 -17.58 7.76
N ALA A 208 -14.55 -18.46 7.75
CA ALA A 208 -14.66 -19.78 7.14
C ALA A 208 -15.66 -20.67 7.91
N TYR A 209 -15.68 -20.61 9.25
CA TYR A 209 -16.71 -21.28 10.05
C TYR A 209 -18.08 -20.61 9.94
N LEU A 210 -18.14 -19.29 9.76
CA LEU A 210 -19.39 -18.59 9.46
C LEU A 210 -19.98 -19.06 8.13
N THR A 211 -19.14 -19.33 7.13
CA THR A 211 -19.56 -19.95 5.86
C THR A 211 -20.18 -21.33 6.11
N LYS A 212 -19.58 -22.16 6.98
CA LYS A 212 -20.19 -23.44 7.37
C LYS A 212 -21.56 -23.25 8.02
N ALA A 213 -21.68 -22.31 8.95
CA ALA A 213 -22.92 -22.05 9.68
C ALA A 213 -24.05 -21.52 8.79
N THR A 214 -23.71 -20.71 7.78
CA THR A 214 -24.71 -20.01 6.94
C THR A 214 -24.96 -20.68 5.60
N GLN A 215 -24.00 -21.43 5.06
CA GLN A 215 -24.07 -22.05 3.74
C GLN A 215 -23.96 -23.58 3.76
N GLY A 216 -23.65 -24.19 4.92
CA GLY A 216 -23.70 -25.64 5.11
C GLY A 216 -22.45 -26.42 4.69
N TRP A 217 -21.40 -25.77 4.17
CA TRP A 217 -20.18 -26.44 3.69
C TRP A 217 -18.90 -25.88 4.34
N TYR A 218 -17.87 -26.70 4.47
CA TYR A 218 -16.55 -26.27 4.96
C TYR A 218 -15.71 -25.72 3.82
N VAL A 219 -15.05 -24.58 4.03
CA VAL A 219 -14.22 -23.95 3.00
C VAL A 219 -13.04 -24.84 2.58
N TYR A 220 -12.45 -25.53 3.56
CA TYR A 220 -11.41 -26.51 3.37
C TYR A 220 -11.74 -27.77 4.14
N GLU A 221 -11.36 -28.92 3.59
CA GLU A 221 -11.77 -30.21 4.15
C GLU A 221 -11.08 -30.52 5.49
N TRP A 222 -9.87 -30.00 5.74
CA TRP A 222 -9.21 -30.10 7.05
C TRP A 222 -9.99 -29.45 8.19
N MET A 223 -10.93 -28.54 7.89
CA MET A 223 -11.76 -27.89 8.91
C MET A 223 -12.91 -28.76 9.40
N ASN A 224 -13.20 -29.86 8.69
CA ASN A 224 -14.32 -30.74 8.97
C ASN A 224 -13.99 -31.66 10.17
N PRO A 225 -14.74 -31.57 11.29
CA PRO A 225 -14.51 -32.42 12.47
C PRO A 225 -14.64 -33.92 12.21
N ALA A 226 -15.28 -34.32 11.10
CA ALA A 226 -15.32 -35.71 10.66
C ALA A 226 -13.91 -36.30 10.41
N HIS A 227 -12.92 -35.46 10.11
CA HIS A 227 -11.52 -35.83 9.95
C HIS A 227 -10.70 -35.70 11.26
N GLY A 228 -11.36 -35.50 12.39
CA GLY A 228 -10.77 -35.46 13.73
C GLY A 228 -10.36 -34.07 14.19
N ASN A 229 -10.74 -33.72 15.43
CA ASN A 229 -10.44 -32.42 16.03
C ASN A 229 -8.95 -32.13 16.17
N ALA A 230 -8.13 -33.18 16.40
CA ALA A 230 -6.67 -33.04 16.46
C ALA A 230 -6.09 -32.53 15.13
N SER A 231 -6.64 -32.96 14.00
CA SER A 231 -6.24 -32.49 12.67
C SER A 231 -6.50 -30.99 12.54
N ILE A 232 -7.69 -30.51 12.92
CA ILE A 232 -8.04 -29.09 12.86
C ILE A 232 -7.05 -28.24 13.68
N VAL A 233 -6.83 -28.64 14.94
CA VAL A 233 -5.92 -27.92 15.85
C VAL A 233 -4.50 -27.88 15.27
N LEU A 234 -4.02 -28.99 14.73
CA LEU A 234 -2.70 -29.06 14.11
C LEU A 234 -2.58 -28.11 12.91
N HIS A 235 -3.59 -28.07 12.02
CA HIS A 235 -3.59 -27.15 10.88
C HIS A 235 -3.54 -25.69 11.30
N VAL A 236 -4.27 -25.30 12.36
CA VAL A 236 -4.24 -23.92 12.88
C VAL A 236 -2.83 -23.55 13.34
N PHE A 237 -2.16 -24.41 14.11
CA PHE A 237 -0.79 -24.15 14.57
C PHE A 237 0.23 -24.16 13.44
N ILE A 238 0.10 -25.09 12.48
CA ILE A 238 0.98 -25.15 11.31
C ILE A 238 0.85 -23.88 10.46
N TYR A 239 -0.37 -23.46 10.12
CA TYR A 239 -0.55 -22.25 9.32
C TYR A 239 -0.10 -20.98 10.04
N ALA A 240 -0.27 -20.89 11.36
CA ALA A 240 0.29 -19.79 12.14
C ALA A 240 1.83 -19.79 12.09
N ALA A 241 2.47 -20.95 12.28
CA ALA A 241 3.93 -21.07 12.21
C ALA A 241 4.48 -20.75 10.81
N VAL A 242 3.82 -21.25 9.76
CA VAL A 242 4.16 -20.93 8.37
C VAL A 242 4.02 -19.44 8.10
N MET A 243 2.96 -18.79 8.61
CA MET A 243 2.76 -17.36 8.43
C MET A 243 3.86 -16.53 9.12
N ILE A 244 4.29 -16.93 10.32
CA ILE A 244 5.42 -16.31 11.03
C ILE A 244 6.70 -16.47 10.21
N ALA A 245 6.99 -17.68 9.72
CA ALA A 245 8.18 -17.96 8.91
C ALA A 245 8.21 -17.12 7.62
N ILE A 246 7.07 -17.03 6.92
CA ILE A 246 6.92 -16.16 5.74
C ILE A 246 7.18 -14.70 6.09
N PHE A 247 6.58 -14.18 7.17
CA PHE A 247 6.77 -12.78 7.56
C PHE A 247 8.25 -12.47 7.85
N VAL A 248 8.95 -13.36 8.55
CA VAL A 248 10.39 -13.23 8.82
C VAL A 248 11.21 -13.30 7.53
N ALA A 249 10.89 -14.23 6.63
CA ALA A 249 11.58 -14.37 5.34
C ALA A 249 11.40 -13.13 4.46
N VAL A 250 10.19 -12.59 4.39
CA VAL A 250 9.85 -11.36 3.66
C VAL A 250 10.58 -10.16 4.27
N TRP A 251 10.56 -10.05 5.60
CA TRP A 251 11.29 -9.01 6.32
C TRP A 251 12.79 -9.06 5.98
N GLY A 252 13.39 -10.25 6.03
CA GLY A 252 14.79 -10.49 5.67
C GLY A 252 15.09 -10.19 4.20
N GLY A 253 14.18 -10.56 3.29
CA GLY A 253 14.28 -10.28 1.86
C GLY A 253 14.30 -8.77 1.57
N ILE A 254 13.40 -8.00 2.18
CA ILE A 254 13.36 -6.55 2.07
C ILE A 254 14.63 -5.92 2.67
N TRP A 255 15.07 -6.41 3.82
CA TRP A 255 16.29 -5.94 4.47
C TRP A 255 17.51 -6.17 3.57
N LEU A 256 17.61 -7.35 2.97
CA LEU A 256 18.69 -7.72 2.05
C LEU A 256 18.65 -6.86 0.79
N ARG A 257 17.48 -6.71 0.15
CA ARG A 257 17.30 -5.80 -1.00
C ARG A 257 17.82 -4.42 -0.67
N LYS A 258 17.40 -3.85 0.48
CA LYS A 258 17.78 -2.50 0.89
C LYS A 258 19.30 -2.40 1.12
N ARG A 259 19.92 -3.42 1.72
CA ARG A 259 21.38 -3.49 1.88
C ARG A 259 22.12 -3.49 0.54
N LEU A 260 21.62 -4.24 -0.44
CA LEU A 260 22.24 -4.36 -1.77
C LEU A 260 22.02 -3.10 -2.64
N THR A 261 20.93 -2.37 -2.43
CA THR A 261 20.54 -1.20 -3.23
C THR A 261 20.96 0.14 -2.61
N ASN A 262 21.33 0.16 -1.32
CA ASN A 262 21.88 1.34 -0.63
C ASN A 262 23.23 1.76 -1.24
N ARG A 263 23.20 2.53 -2.33
CA ARG A 263 24.38 3.26 -2.81
C ARG A 263 24.64 4.44 -1.86
N PRO A 264 25.90 4.71 -1.45
CA PRO A 264 26.23 5.93 -0.73
C PRO A 264 25.87 7.11 -1.63
N ARG A 265 24.76 7.78 -1.30
CA ARG A 265 24.36 8.97 -2.03
C ARG A 265 25.36 10.05 -1.63
N LYS A 266 26.15 10.53 -2.58
CA LYS A 266 26.77 11.86 -2.47
C LYS A 266 25.61 12.80 -2.16
N LEU A 267 25.52 13.25 -0.90
CA LEU A 267 24.82 14.48 -0.60
C LEU A 267 25.30 15.47 -1.67
N PRO A 268 24.40 16.24 -2.32
CA PRO A 268 24.86 17.40 -3.04
C PRO A 268 25.78 18.11 -2.07
N SER A 269 27.06 18.23 -2.42
CA SER A 269 27.85 19.26 -1.78
C SER A 269 26.99 20.50 -1.97
N THR A 270 26.71 21.19 -0.89
CA THR A 270 26.28 22.58 -0.98
C THR A 270 27.56 23.39 -1.05
N PRO A 271 28.16 23.70 -2.21
CA PRO A 271 28.94 24.91 -2.31
C PRO A 271 28.00 26.08 -2.57
N GLN A 272 28.11 27.08 -1.70
CA GLN A 272 27.94 28.50 -2.02
C GLN A 272 26.55 28.93 -2.52
N ARG A 273 25.62 29.16 -1.60
CA ARG A 273 24.56 30.17 -1.82
C ARG A 273 24.28 31.07 -0.61
N ILE A 274 25.22 31.16 0.34
CA ILE A 274 25.15 32.10 1.47
C ILE A 274 26.10 33.30 1.28
N ALA A 275 27.03 33.27 0.32
CA ALA A 275 27.95 34.38 0.08
C ALA A 275 27.41 35.47 -0.87
N SER A 276 26.29 35.25 -1.57
CA SER A 276 25.74 36.23 -2.52
C SER A 276 24.65 37.15 -1.95
N ASP A 277 23.98 36.74 -0.87
CA ASP A 277 22.95 37.57 -0.23
C ASP A 277 23.56 38.67 0.65
N THR A 278 24.69 38.40 1.31
CA THR A 278 25.35 39.41 2.16
C THR A 278 25.89 40.58 1.34
N SER A 279 26.33 40.34 0.10
CA SER A 279 26.83 41.38 -0.81
C SER A 279 25.71 42.24 -1.42
N GLN A 280 24.53 41.66 -1.68
CA GLN A 280 23.39 42.43 -2.17
C GLN A 280 22.71 43.21 -1.03
N GLU A 281 22.64 42.67 0.18
CA GLU A 281 22.06 43.40 1.32
C GLU A 281 22.94 44.59 1.76
N THR A 282 24.27 44.46 1.70
CA THR A 282 25.18 45.61 1.96
C THR A 282 25.16 46.66 0.83
N ALA A 283 24.98 46.25 -0.43
CA ALA A 283 24.86 47.18 -1.55
C ALA A 283 23.52 47.95 -1.53
N VAL A 284 22.42 47.30 -1.15
CA VAL A 284 21.10 47.93 -1.01
C VAL A 284 21.07 48.90 0.17
N LYS A 285 21.67 48.54 1.32
CA LYS A 285 21.78 49.44 2.49
C LYS A 285 22.63 50.68 2.19
N LYS A 286 23.77 50.53 1.49
CA LYS A 286 24.58 51.68 1.02
C LYS A 286 23.86 52.55 -0.01
N GLY A 287 23.04 51.96 -0.87
CA GLY A 287 22.23 52.71 -1.84
C GLY A 287 21.10 53.52 -1.19
N GLN A 288 20.46 53.00 -0.15
CA GLN A 288 19.39 53.70 0.57
C GLN A 288 19.91 54.81 1.50
N GLU A 289 21.07 54.65 2.13
CA GLU A 289 21.72 55.75 2.89
C GLU A 289 22.12 56.93 2.00
N LEU A 290 22.51 56.67 0.74
CA LEU A 290 22.86 57.74 -0.21
C LEU A 290 21.65 58.53 -0.71
N ILE A 291 20.45 57.93 -0.68
CA ILE A 291 19.19 58.57 -1.08
C ILE A 291 18.62 59.39 0.08
N LEU A 292 18.71 58.90 1.31
CA LEU A 292 18.18 59.58 2.51
C LEU A 292 19.02 60.79 2.93
N THR A 293 20.30 60.86 2.57
CA THR A 293 21.15 62.04 2.81
C THR A 293 20.94 63.17 1.80
N LYS A 294 20.22 62.94 0.68
CA LYS A 294 19.96 63.93 -0.37
C LYS A 294 18.57 64.58 -0.34
N SER A 295 17.64 64.17 0.54
CA SER A 295 16.24 64.66 0.51
C SER A 295 15.81 65.50 1.72
N TRP A 296 16.65 66.42 2.19
CA TRP A 296 16.22 67.49 3.10
C TRP A 296 16.39 68.86 2.45
N ARG A 297 15.33 69.38 1.83
CA ARG A 297 14.97 70.82 1.76
C ARG A 297 13.70 71.00 0.93
N ILE A 298 12.54 70.85 1.56
CA ILE A 298 11.35 71.63 1.19
C ILE A 298 10.78 72.16 2.50
N GLN A 299 10.96 73.45 2.70
CA GLN A 299 10.56 74.23 3.86
C GLN A 299 9.21 74.88 3.51
N TRP A 300 8.14 74.55 4.24
CA TRP A 300 6.84 75.21 4.07
C TRP A 300 6.67 76.27 5.17
N SER A 301 6.62 77.52 4.76
CA SER A 301 6.20 78.68 5.56
C SER A 301 4.70 78.91 5.36
N PHE A 302 3.92 78.90 6.44
CA PHE A 302 2.54 79.37 6.43
C PHE A 302 2.49 80.79 7.00
N GLU A 303 2.15 81.74 6.15
CA GLU A 303 1.94 83.15 6.49
C GLU A 303 0.43 83.43 6.48
N VAL A 304 -0.03 84.03 7.57
CA VAL A 304 -1.44 84.37 7.84
C VAL A 304 -1.74 85.72 7.21
N GLN A 305 -2.72 85.79 6.30
CA GLN A 305 -3.30 87.05 5.84
C GLN A 305 -4.79 87.14 6.16
N HIS A 306 -5.11 88.12 7.01
CA HIS A 306 -6.45 88.64 7.24
C HIS A 306 -6.92 89.47 6.05
N HIS A 307 -8.17 89.29 5.61
CA HIS A 307 -8.90 90.34 4.90
C HIS A 307 -10.39 90.37 5.27
N ILE A 308 -10.90 91.60 5.33
CA ILE A 308 -12.10 92.08 6.01
C ILE A 308 -13.12 92.57 4.97
N ARG A 309 -14.39 92.12 5.08
CA ARG A 309 -15.70 92.75 4.70
C ARG A 309 -16.00 93.05 3.21
N PRO A 310 -17.26 93.41 2.80
CA PRO A 310 -18.44 93.85 3.60
C PRO A 310 -19.83 93.23 3.29
N LYS A 311 -20.80 93.73 4.08
CA LYS A 311 -22.26 93.57 4.16
C LYS A 311 -23.06 93.84 2.87
N ASN A 312 -24.26 93.24 2.82
CA ASN A 312 -25.61 93.76 2.44
C ASN A 312 -26.48 92.54 2.03
N GLY A 313 -27.79 92.39 2.25
CA GLY A 313 -28.89 93.14 2.86
C GLY A 313 -30.10 92.17 2.92
N ASP A 314 -30.89 92.23 3.99
CA ASP A 314 -32.32 92.61 4.03
C ASP A 314 -33.36 91.58 3.50
N MET A 315 -34.26 91.23 4.44
CA MET A 315 -35.72 91.04 4.34
C MET A 315 -36.31 90.27 3.14
N ILE A 316 -36.93 89.12 3.42
CA ILE A 316 -38.39 88.86 3.52
C ILE A 316 -38.57 87.55 4.31
#